data_AF-A0A7V1U8B4-F1
#
_entry.id   AF-A0A7V1U8B4-F1
#
_cell.length_a   1.000
_cell.length_b   1.000
_cell.length_c   1.000
_cell.angle_alpha   90.00
_cell.angle_beta   90.00
_cell.angle_gamma   90.00
#
_symmetry.space_group_name_H-M   'P 1'
#
loop_
_entity.id
_entity.type
_entity.pdbx_description
1 polymer ?
#
loop_
_entity_poly.entity_id
_entity_poly.type
_entity_poly.pdbx_seq_one_letter_code
_entity_poly.pdbx_strand_id
1 'polypeptide(L)'
;MWNDRLDRLQEFPFRRLAALLAGIDPPPGETFDLTIGEPQHRPPPLLAEVVARHAHEWNRYPPLNGTAAFRRAVCAWLARRYHLPPEALDPERHVLPVAGTKEALFLLPEVLVPERPEGPRPAVLVPNPVYAVYV
;
A
#
# COMPACT_ATOMS: atom_id res chain seq x y z
N MET A 1 1.00 15.18 24.27
CA MET A 1 2.44 15.00 23.95
C MET A 1 2.71 15.92 22.76
N TRP A 2 3.92 16.01 22.19
CA TRP A 2 4.35 17.22 21.45
C TRP A 2 3.65 17.44 20.09
N ASN A 3 2.81 16.50 19.64
CA ASN A 3 2.05 16.58 18.38
C ASN A 3 0.72 15.82 18.49
N ASP A 4 -0.39 16.55 18.59
CA ASP A 4 -1.75 16.00 18.72
C ASP A 4 -2.16 15.05 17.59
N ARG A 5 -1.56 15.15 16.39
CA ARG A 5 -1.86 14.25 15.28
C ARG A 5 -1.26 12.86 15.52
N LEU A 6 -0.03 12.81 16.03
CA LEU A 6 0.65 11.54 16.33
C LEU A 6 0.02 10.85 17.56
N ASP A 7 -0.42 11.63 18.53
CA ASP A 7 -1.06 11.13 19.76
C ASP A 7 -2.40 10.41 19.49
N ARG A 8 -3.02 10.63 18.32
CA ARG A 8 -4.28 9.99 17.92
C ARG A 8 -4.09 8.67 17.18
N LEU A 9 -2.87 8.32 16.79
CA LEU A 9 -2.61 7.07 16.06
C LEU A 9 -2.94 5.87 16.92
N GLN A 10 -3.69 4.92 16.35
CA GLN A 10 -4.06 3.69 17.06
C GLN A 10 -2.94 2.65 17.00
N GLU A 11 -2.89 1.80 18.02
CA GLU A 11 -1.99 0.66 18.03
C GLU A 11 -2.43 -0.40 17.01
N PHE A 12 -1.48 -0.93 16.25
CA PHE A 12 -1.76 -1.97 15.27
C PHE A 12 -2.30 -3.26 15.95
N PRO A 13 -3.28 -3.95 15.33
CA PRO A 13 -3.88 -5.16 15.91
C PRO A 13 -2.90 -6.27 16.30
N PHE A 14 -1.82 -6.46 15.55
CA PHE A 14 -0.82 -7.49 15.84
C PHE A 14 -0.06 -7.22 17.16
N ARG A 15 0.13 -5.95 17.55
CA ARG A 15 0.75 -5.60 18.85
C ARG A 15 -0.17 -5.94 20.01
N ARG A 16 -1.47 -5.68 19.85
CA ARG A 16 -2.50 -6.05 20.81
C ARG A 16 -2.56 -7.57 20.99
N LEU A 17 -2.48 -8.33 19.89
CA LEU A 17 -2.43 -9.79 19.97
C LEU A 17 -1.15 -10.29 20.65
N ALA A 18 0.02 -9.73 20.31
CA ALA A 18 1.28 -10.07 20.97
C ALA A 18 1.22 -9.81 22.49
N ALA A 19 0.58 -8.72 22.91
CA ALA A 19 0.36 -8.43 24.33
C ALA A 19 -0.58 -9.44 25.02
N LEU A 20 -1.62 -9.92 24.32
CA LEU A 20 -2.53 -10.94 24.85
C LEU A 20 -1.86 -12.32 25.00
N LEU A 21 -0.91 -12.64 24.12
CA LEU A 21 -0.17 -13.91 24.15
C LEU A 21 1.08 -13.86 25.03
N ALA A 22 1.41 -12.70 25.59
CA ALA A 22 2.61 -12.53 26.39
C ALA A 22 2.58 -13.46 27.63
N GLY A 23 3.62 -14.29 27.77
CA GLY A 23 3.75 -15.24 28.88
C GLY A 23 2.98 -16.55 28.69
N ILE A 24 2.39 -16.79 27.51
CA ILE A 24 1.78 -18.07 27.16
C ILE A 24 2.76 -18.85 26.28
N ASP A 25 3.23 -19.98 26.79
CA ASP A 25 4.07 -20.89 26.01
C ASP A 25 3.20 -21.74 25.05
N PRO A 26 3.56 -21.85 23.77
CA PRO A 26 2.88 -22.75 22.86
C PRO A 26 3.11 -24.21 23.30
N PRO A 27 2.16 -25.11 23.01
CA PRO A 27 2.35 -26.54 23.26
C PRO A 27 3.55 -27.08 22.46
N PRO A 28 4.19 -28.18 22.89
CA PRO A 28 5.30 -28.79 22.16
C PRO A 28 4.91 -29.14 20.71
N GLY A 29 5.72 -28.70 19.75
CA GLY A 29 5.51 -28.96 18.32
C GLY A 29 5.78 -27.75 17.45
N GLU A 30 5.46 -27.87 16.17
CA GLU A 30 5.54 -26.77 15.21
C GLU A 30 4.39 -25.77 15.44
N THR A 31 4.71 -24.49 15.46
CA THR A 31 3.74 -23.40 15.60
C THR A 31 3.64 -22.64 14.28
N PHE A 32 2.41 -22.37 13.84
CA PHE A 32 2.13 -21.58 12.64
C PHE A 32 1.55 -20.22 13.03
N ASP A 33 2.23 -19.15 12.63
CA ASP A 33 1.69 -17.79 12.77
C ASP A 33 0.72 -17.50 11.61
N LEU A 34 -0.56 -17.38 11.94
CA LEU A 34 -1.63 -17.05 10.99
C LEU A 34 -2.16 -15.62 11.16
N THR A 35 -1.43 -14.79 11.92
CA THR A 35 -1.91 -13.48 12.39
C THR A 35 -1.50 -12.34 11.47
N ILE A 36 -0.48 -12.56 10.63
CA ILE A 36 0.08 -11.56 9.72
C ILE A 36 -0.23 -11.95 8.28
N GLY A 37 -0.86 -11.03 7.54
CA GLY A 37 -1.19 -11.19 6.13
C GLY A 37 -0.01 -10.96 5.17
N GLU A 38 1.15 -11.59 5.42
CA GLU A 38 2.30 -11.52 4.52
C GLU A 38 2.48 -12.82 3.72
N PRO A 39 2.76 -12.75 2.40
CA PRO A 39 2.94 -13.94 1.59
C PRO A 39 4.25 -14.67 1.94
N GLN A 40 4.16 -15.97 2.23
CA GLN A 40 5.31 -16.84 2.54
C GLN A 40 5.92 -17.54 1.31
N HIS A 41 5.27 -17.41 0.15
CA HIS A 41 5.78 -18.01 -1.10
C HIS A 41 7.04 -17.28 -1.57
N ARG A 42 8.00 -18.03 -2.11
CA ARG A 42 9.18 -17.44 -2.75
C ARG A 42 8.74 -16.55 -3.92
N PRO A 43 9.29 -15.32 -4.04
CA PRO A 43 9.01 -14.49 -5.20
C PRO A 43 9.52 -15.15 -6.48
N PRO A 44 8.87 -14.92 -7.63
CA PRO A 44 9.30 -15.50 -8.90
C PRO A 44 10.70 -14.97 -9.29
N PRO A 45 11.60 -15.81 -9.85
CA PRO A 45 12.96 -15.42 -10.22
C PRO A 45 13.06 -14.18 -11.11
N LEU A 46 12.03 -13.99 -11.95
CA LEU A 46 11.87 -12.82 -12.83
C LEU A 46 12.14 -11.49 -12.12
N LEU A 47 11.70 -11.32 -10.86
CA LEU A 47 11.92 -10.08 -10.13
C LEU A 47 13.42 -9.79 -9.93
N ALA A 48 14.14 -10.75 -9.36
CA ALA A 48 15.56 -10.59 -9.06
C ALA A 48 16.38 -10.41 -10.34
N GLU A 49 16.07 -11.17 -11.38
CA GLU A 49 16.75 -11.10 -12.68
C GLU A 49 16.56 -9.73 -13.36
N VAL A 50 15.33 -9.20 -13.37
CA VAL A 50 15.04 -7.90 -13.99
C VAL A 50 15.70 -6.77 -13.20
N VAL A 51 15.61 -6.77 -11.87
CA VAL A 51 16.24 -5.76 -11.03
C VAL A 51 17.76 -5.76 -11.24
N ALA A 52 18.40 -6.93 -11.23
CA ALA A 52 19.84 -7.05 -11.44
C ALA A 52 20.27 -6.57 -12.84
N ARG A 53 19.50 -6.91 -13.89
CA ARG A 53 19.76 -6.49 -15.27
C ARG A 53 19.81 -4.96 -15.43
N HIS A 54 18.97 -4.24 -14.68
CA HIS A 54 18.85 -2.78 -14.75
C HIS A 54 19.69 -2.03 -13.69
N ALA A 55 20.60 -2.71 -12.98
CA ALA A 55 21.43 -2.10 -11.94
C ALA A 55 22.30 -0.92 -12.43
N HIS A 56 22.65 -0.91 -13.72
CA HIS A 56 23.42 0.15 -14.36
C HIS A 56 22.68 1.51 -14.42
N GLU A 57 21.38 1.56 -14.15
CA GLU A 57 20.57 2.78 -14.19
C GLU A 57 20.38 3.44 -12.81
N TRP A 58 20.87 2.84 -11.72
CA TRP A 58 20.58 3.27 -10.34
C TRP A 58 21.19 4.62 -9.94
N ASN A 59 22.13 5.14 -10.73
CA ASN A 59 22.72 6.46 -10.52
C ASN A 59 21.88 7.61 -11.10
N ARG A 60 20.62 7.34 -11.47
CA ARG A 60 19.72 8.32 -12.10
C ARG A 60 18.46 8.48 -11.27
N TYR A 61 17.97 9.73 -11.20
CA TYR A 61 16.64 9.97 -10.67
C TYR A 61 15.59 9.39 -11.63
N PRO A 62 14.62 8.58 -11.13
CA PRO A 62 13.54 8.10 -11.97
C PRO A 62 12.57 9.24 -12.31
N PRO A 63 11.86 9.17 -13.45
CA PRO A 63 10.77 10.09 -13.72
C PRO A 63 9.68 9.97 -12.64
N LEU A 64 9.12 11.11 -12.19
CA LEU A 64 8.07 11.14 -11.16
C LEU A 64 6.86 10.27 -11.52
N ASN A 65 6.42 10.33 -12.78
CA ASN A 65 5.27 9.54 -13.26
C ASN A 65 5.66 8.10 -13.68
N GLY A 66 6.89 7.66 -13.40
CA GLY A 66 7.45 6.42 -13.91
C GLY A 66 7.76 6.45 -15.41
N THR A 67 8.12 5.30 -15.98
CA THR A 67 8.40 5.19 -17.41
C THR A 67 7.09 5.03 -18.20
N ALA A 68 7.08 5.50 -19.46
CA ALA A 68 5.93 5.30 -20.34
C ALA A 68 5.65 3.81 -20.59
N ALA A 69 6.70 2.98 -20.61
CA ALA A 69 6.57 1.53 -20.72
C ALA A 69 5.84 0.93 -19.50
N PHE A 70 6.17 1.36 -18.29
CA PHE A 70 5.48 0.95 -17.06
C PHE A 70 4.00 1.31 -17.11
N ARG A 71 3.66 2.58 -17.40
CA ARG A 71 2.26 3.03 -17.42
C ARG A 71 1.41 2.27 -18.44
N ARG A 72 1.93 2.04 -19.65
CA ARG A 72 1.27 1.19 -20.67
C ARG A 72 1.11 -0.26 -20.20
N ALA A 73 2.11 -0.83 -19.55
CA ALA A 73 2.03 -2.20 -19.03
C ALA A 73 0.94 -2.34 -17.96
N VAL A 74 0.79 -1.34 -17.07
CA VAL A 74 -0.29 -1.27 -16.07
C VAL A 74 -1.66 -1.23 -16.74
N CYS A 75 -1.90 -0.30 -17.67
CA CYS A 75 -3.18 -0.23 -18.40
C CYS A 75 -3.50 -1.53 -19.13
N ALA A 76 -2.51 -2.12 -19.80
CA ALA A 76 -2.70 -3.38 -20.52
C ALA A 76 -3.01 -4.55 -19.57
N TRP A 77 -2.40 -4.59 -18.38
CA TRP A 77 -2.75 -5.58 -17.36
C TRP A 77 -4.17 -5.39 -16.85
N LEU A 78 -4.57 -4.15 -16.52
CA LEU A 78 -5.91 -3.82 -16.06
C LEU A 78 -6.98 -4.21 -17.11
N ALA A 79 -6.76 -3.85 -18.37
CA ALA A 79 -7.67 -4.17 -19.46
C ALA A 79 -7.86 -5.68 -19.63
N ARG A 80 -6.77 -6.48 -19.58
CA ARG A 80 -6.86 -7.94 -19.62
C ARG A 80 -7.53 -8.53 -18.39
N ARG A 81 -7.16 -8.05 -17.19
CA ARG A 81 -7.61 -8.61 -15.91
C ARG A 81 -9.08 -8.36 -15.62
N TYR A 82 -9.59 -7.21 -16.07
CA TYR A 82 -10.94 -6.73 -15.78
C TYR A 82 -11.81 -6.59 -17.04
N HIS A 83 -11.34 -7.07 -18.20
CA HIS A 83 -12.07 -7.00 -19.48
C HIS A 83 -12.54 -5.59 -19.85
N LEU A 84 -11.68 -4.59 -19.63
CA LEU A 84 -12.01 -3.19 -19.91
C LEU A 84 -11.92 -2.90 -21.41
N PRO A 85 -12.77 -1.99 -21.95
CA PRO A 85 -12.63 -1.54 -23.33
C PRO A 85 -11.31 -0.79 -23.56
N PRO A 86 -10.78 -0.77 -24.80
CA PRO A 86 -9.48 -0.16 -25.12
C PRO A 86 -9.31 1.28 -24.64
N GLU A 87 -10.39 2.07 -24.66
CA GLU A 87 -10.45 3.48 -24.30
C GLU A 87 -10.72 3.74 -22.80
N ALA A 88 -10.87 2.69 -21.98
CA ALA A 88 -11.19 2.85 -20.55
C ALA A 88 -10.10 3.55 -19.75
N LEU A 89 -8.83 3.42 -20.16
CA LEU A 89 -7.68 3.90 -19.41
C LEU A 89 -6.70 4.65 -20.30
N ASP A 90 -6.37 5.88 -19.92
CA ASP A 90 -5.29 6.67 -20.50
C ASP A 90 -4.03 6.51 -19.64
N PRO A 91 -2.93 5.93 -20.18
CA PRO A 91 -1.71 5.72 -19.42
C PRO A 91 -1.06 7.01 -18.93
N GLU A 92 -1.31 8.17 -19.56
CA GLU A 92 -0.73 9.44 -19.14
C GLU A 92 -1.59 10.19 -18.12
N ARG A 93 -2.85 9.76 -17.91
CA ARG A 93 -3.79 10.44 -17.00
C ARG A 93 -4.25 9.59 -15.83
N HIS A 94 -4.29 8.27 -15.99
CA HIS A 94 -4.92 7.36 -15.01
C HIS A 94 -3.92 6.45 -14.28
N VAL A 95 -2.60 6.61 -14.48
CA VAL A 95 -1.58 5.78 -13.82
C VAL A 95 -0.51 6.64 -13.14
N LEU A 96 -0.33 6.41 -11.85
CA LEU A 96 0.77 6.96 -11.05
C LEU A 96 1.46 5.80 -10.29
N PRO A 97 2.77 5.56 -10.47
CA PRO A 97 3.50 4.62 -9.63
C PRO A 97 3.63 5.15 -8.20
N VAL A 98 3.62 4.23 -7.23
CA VAL A 98 3.76 4.53 -5.81
C VAL A 98 4.71 3.53 -5.16
N ALA A 99 5.40 3.91 -4.08
CA ALA A 99 6.34 3.04 -3.38
C ALA A 99 5.60 2.08 -2.41
N GLY A 100 4.67 1.32 -2.98
CA GLY A 100 3.75 0.46 -2.24
C GLY A 100 2.41 1.14 -1.93
N THR A 101 1.37 0.32 -1.77
CA THR A 101 -0.01 0.82 -1.60
C THR A 101 -0.23 1.54 -0.28
N LYS A 102 0.49 1.17 0.78
CA LYS A 102 0.37 1.79 2.11
C LYS A 102 0.68 3.29 2.08
N GLU A 103 1.76 3.69 1.42
CA GLU A 103 2.16 5.10 1.27
C GLU A 103 1.07 5.88 0.51
N ALA A 104 0.64 5.37 -0.63
CA ALA A 104 -0.38 6.02 -1.44
C ALA A 104 -1.70 6.21 -0.70
N LEU A 105 -2.15 5.17 0.02
CA LEU A 105 -3.39 5.21 0.80
C LEU A 105 -3.28 6.16 2.00
N PHE A 106 -2.11 6.28 2.62
CA PHE A 106 -1.84 7.24 3.67
C PHE A 106 -1.88 8.69 3.17
N LEU A 107 -1.32 8.96 1.98
CA LEU A 107 -1.28 10.30 1.39
C LEU A 107 -2.59 10.74 0.72
N LEU A 108 -3.45 9.79 0.34
CA LEU A 108 -4.66 10.09 -0.42
C LEU A 108 -5.59 11.11 0.26
N PRO A 109 -5.85 11.04 1.59
CA PRO A 109 -6.67 12.04 2.27
C PRO A 109 -6.07 13.45 2.24
N GLU A 110 -4.74 13.58 2.33
CA GLU A 110 -4.05 14.88 2.25
C GLU A 110 -4.27 15.58 0.90
N VAL A 111 -4.50 14.80 -0.17
CA VAL A 111 -4.75 15.33 -1.52
C VAL A 111 -6.25 15.57 -1.78
N LEU A 112 -7.12 14.70 -1.26
CA LEU A 112 -8.55 14.69 -1.61
C LEU A 112 -9.47 15.37 -0.60
N VAL A 113 -9.05 15.48 0.67
CA VAL A 113 -9.88 16.02 1.76
C VAL A 113 -9.51 17.48 2.01
N PRO A 114 -10.37 18.44 1.66
CA PRO A 114 -10.04 19.85 1.81
C PRO A 114 -10.00 20.26 3.29
N GLU A 115 -8.93 20.94 3.70
CA GLU A 115 -8.94 21.68 4.96
C GLU A 115 -9.86 22.90 4.83
N ARG A 116 -10.98 22.90 5.57
CA ARG A 116 -11.91 24.03 5.59
C ARG A 116 -11.95 24.64 6.98
N PRO A 117 -11.37 25.84 7.17
CA PRO A 117 -11.45 26.57 8.44
C PRO A 117 -12.90 26.97 8.77
N GLU A 118 -13.69 27.25 7.74
CA GLU A 118 -15.08 27.67 7.82
C GLU A 118 -15.96 26.68 7.03
N GLY A 119 -17.06 26.22 7.64
CA GLY A 119 -18.00 25.27 7.04
C GLY A 119 -18.02 23.88 7.71
N PRO A 120 -18.84 22.95 7.20
CA PRO A 120 -18.95 21.61 7.78
C PRO A 120 -17.65 20.82 7.60
N ARG A 121 -17.27 20.07 8.63
CA ARG A 121 -16.08 19.20 8.57
C ARG A 121 -16.28 18.14 7.49
N PRO A 122 -15.31 17.93 6.58
CA PRO A 122 -15.40 16.86 5.60
C PRO A 122 -15.39 15.50 6.31
N ALA A 123 -16.06 14.52 5.70
CA ALA A 123 -16.15 13.16 6.22
C ALA A 123 -15.56 12.17 5.21
N VAL A 124 -14.86 11.16 5.72
CA VAL A 124 -14.35 10.01 4.97
C VAL A 124 -15.07 8.76 5.47
N LEU A 125 -15.72 8.03 4.56
CA LEU A 125 -16.39 6.78 4.90
C LEU A 125 -15.38 5.63 4.83
N VAL A 126 -15.26 4.89 5.93
CA VAL A 126 -14.40 3.70 6.04
C VAL A 126 -15.23 2.47 6.39
N PRO A 127 -14.87 1.28 5.89
CA PRO A 127 -15.54 0.04 6.27
C PRO A 127 -15.27 -0.28 7.76
N ASN A 128 -16.16 -1.04 8.38
CA ASN A 128 -15.96 -1.62 9.71
C ASN A 128 -16.27 -3.13 9.65
N PRO A 129 -15.29 -4.04 9.80
CA PRO A 129 -13.89 -3.79 10.19
C PRO A 129 -13.06 -3.09 9.11
N VAL A 130 -11.95 -2.46 9.54
CA VAL A 130 -11.13 -1.54 8.73
C VAL A 130 -9.68 -2.01 8.59
N TYR A 131 -9.02 -1.63 7.49
CA TYR A 131 -7.56 -1.70 7.39
C TYR A 131 -6.95 -0.50 8.12
N ALA A 132 -6.03 -0.76 9.05
CA ALA A 132 -5.52 0.25 9.99
C ALA A 132 -4.89 1.48 9.33
N VAL A 133 -4.41 1.39 8.07
CA VAL A 133 -3.84 2.53 7.34
C VAL A 133 -4.89 3.60 6.99
N TYR A 134 -6.18 3.27 7.04
CA TYR A 134 -7.26 4.21 6.74
C TYR A 134 -7.59 5.16 7.90
N VAL A 135 -7.09 4.90 9.12
CA VAL A 135 -7.51 5.56 10.37
C VAL A 135 -6.34 6.00 11.24
#